data_AF-A0A4S1XCK8-F1
#
_entry.id   AF-A0A4S1XCK8-F1
#
_cell.length_a   1.000
_cell.length_b   1.000
_cell.length_c   1.000
_cell.angle_alpha   90.00
_cell.angle_beta   90.00
_cell.angle_gamma   90.00
#
_symmetry.space_group_name_H-M   'P 1'
#
loop_
_entity.id
_entity.type
_entity.pdbx_description
1 polymer ?
#
loop_
_entity_poly.entity_id
_entity_poly.type
_entity_poly.pdbx_seq_one_letter_code
_entity_poly.pdbx_strand_id
1 'polypeptide(L)'
;MRKGLATLALTIVLVPFPGGGAQASGGGTAADAEGLNLVPMDEVIVPIIESDRVAGNMRFKLVLETKDAATAAKATAEMPALRDTTVAAALEFARLNASGLRAIDAGRLDHDLNAALKAAEPGVSKVLIVEVAAARN
;
A
#
# COMPACT_ATOMS: atom_id res chain seq x y z
N MET A 1 -41.01 -31.55 51.94
CA MET A 1 -39.75 -31.81 52.69
C MET A 1 -38.58 -31.54 51.75
N ARG A 2 -37.52 -30.93 52.29
CA ARG A 2 -36.35 -30.37 51.59
C ARG A 2 -35.38 -31.45 51.09
N LYS A 3 -34.53 -31.05 50.14
CA LYS A 3 -33.15 -31.49 49.77
C LYS A 3 -33.10 -31.97 48.31
N GLY A 4 -32.42 -31.34 47.34
CA GLY A 4 -31.32 -30.37 47.35
C GLY A 4 -30.02 -31.09 46.95
N LEU A 5 -29.44 -30.76 45.79
CA LEU A 5 -28.07 -31.05 45.30
C LEU A 5 -27.99 -30.63 43.82
N ALA A 6 -26.97 -30.00 43.26
CA ALA A 6 -25.88 -29.16 43.74
C ALA A 6 -25.34 -28.49 42.46
N THR A 7 -25.44 -27.17 42.36
CA THR A 7 -24.88 -26.39 41.25
C THR A 7 -23.36 -26.32 41.42
N LEU A 8 -22.62 -26.97 40.53
CA LEU A 8 -21.17 -26.93 40.49
C LEU A 8 -20.73 -25.55 39.97
N ALA A 9 -20.34 -24.65 40.87
CA ALA A 9 -19.75 -23.36 40.53
C ALA A 9 -18.28 -23.57 40.13
N LEU A 10 -17.99 -23.38 38.85
CA LEU A 10 -16.63 -23.39 38.30
C LEU A 10 -16.01 -22.00 38.48
N THR A 11 -15.16 -21.83 39.50
CA THR A 11 -14.39 -20.61 39.74
C THR A 11 -13.21 -20.55 38.75
N ILE A 12 -13.30 -19.71 37.72
CA ILE A 12 -12.19 -19.40 36.82
C ILE A 12 -11.35 -18.31 37.49
N VAL A 13 -10.14 -18.66 37.94
CA VAL A 13 -9.12 -17.70 38.37
C VAL A 13 -8.54 -17.04 37.11
N LEU A 14 -8.82 -15.75 36.93
CA LEU A 14 -8.17 -14.92 35.91
C LEU A 14 -6.74 -14.61 36.37
N VAL A 15 -5.73 -15.11 35.65
CA VAL A 15 -4.34 -14.67 35.81
C VAL A 15 -4.13 -13.47 34.87
N PRO A 16 -3.77 -12.27 35.37
CA PRO A 16 -3.40 -11.17 34.50
C PRO A 16 -2.00 -11.41 33.93
N PHE A 17 -1.91 -11.69 32.63
CA PHE A 17 -0.66 -11.60 31.88
C PHE A 17 -0.40 -10.12 31.52
N PRO A 18 0.69 -9.49 32.00
CA PRO A 18 1.14 -8.21 31.47
C PRO A 18 2.05 -8.50 30.28
N GLY A 19 1.49 -8.51 29.07
CA GLY A 19 2.25 -8.73 27.85
C GLY A 19 1.49 -8.21 26.65
N GLY A 20 1.90 -7.03 26.18
CA GLY A 20 1.21 -6.25 25.16
C GLY A 20 0.99 -6.99 23.85
N GLY A 21 -0.26 -7.03 23.43
CA GLY A 21 -0.67 -7.18 22.04
C GLY A 21 -1.71 -6.11 21.77
N ALA A 22 -1.30 -5.00 21.13
CA ALA A 22 -2.23 -4.02 20.60
C ALA A 22 -2.98 -4.68 19.43
N GLN A 23 -4.19 -5.17 19.67
CA GLN A 23 -5.12 -5.51 18.60
C GLN A 23 -5.74 -4.21 18.07
N ALA A 24 -5.24 -3.72 16.94
CA ALA A 24 -5.91 -2.68 16.17
C ALA A 24 -7.06 -3.33 15.38
N SER A 25 -8.25 -3.39 15.97
CA SER A 25 -9.50 -3.65 15.26
C SER A 25 -9.87 -2.38 14.49
N GLY A 26 -9.80 -2.42 13.16
CA GLY A 26 -10.18 -1.32 12.27
C GLY A 26 -11.60 -0.85 12.56
N GLY A 27 -11.71 0.40 13.01
CA GLY A 27 -12.95 1.04 13.41
C GLY A 27 -12.70 2.43 13.99
N GLY A 28 -11.93 3.25 13.27
CA GLY A 28 -11.69 4.65 13.63
C GLY A 28 -12.48 5.55 12.68
N THR A 29 -13.61 6.08 13.15
CA THR A 29 -14.12 7.36 12.66
C THR A 29 -13.01 8.38 12.84
N ALA A 30 -12.55 8.98 11.73
CA ALA A 30 -11.50 9.98 11.70
C ALA A 30 -11.89 11.17 12.60
N ALA A 31 -11.31 11.19 13.80
CA ALA A 31 -11.24 12.37 14.65
C ALA A 31 -9.84 12.95 14.46
N ASP A 32 -9.82 14.23 14.11
CA ASP A 32 -8.71 15.14 13.89
C ASP A 32 -7.36 14.72 14.48
N ALA A 33 -6.55 14.04 13.66
CA ALA A 33 -5.13 14.29 13.63
C ALA A 33 -4.89 15.28 12.48
N GLU A 34 -3.94 16.21 12.62
CA GLU A 34 -3.17 16.66 11.45
C GLU A 34 -2.41 15.43 10.90
N GLY A 35 -3.17 14.51 10.31
CA GLY A 35 -2.78 13.14 10.01
C GLY A 35 -2.29 13.05 8.59
N LEU A 36 -1.40 12.07 8.35
CA LEU A 36 -0.97 11.72 7.01
C LEU A 36 -2.19 11.39 6.15
N ASN A 37 -2.35 12.08 5.03
CA ASN A 37 -3.42 11.83 4.08
C ASN A 37 -2.93 10.80 3.07
N LEU A 38 -3.23 9.53 3.33
CA LEU A 38 -2.72 8.40 2.57
C LEU A 38 -3.80 7.81 1.67
N VAL A 39 -3.51 7.72 0.37
CA VAL A 39 -4.40 7.14 -0.63
C VAL A 39 -3.73 5.92 -1.26
N PRO A 40 -4.16 4.69 -0.93
CA PRO A 40 -3.60 3.49 -1.55
C PRO A 40 -4.02 3.37 -3.00
N MET A 41 -3.13 2.83 -3.84
CA MET A 41 -3.42 2.47 -5.22
C MET A 41 -3.32 0.95 -5.38
N ASP A 42 -4.17 0.40 -6.25
CA ASP A 42 -4.11 -1.00 -6.64
C ASP A 42 -2.74 -1.36 -7.24
N GLU A 43 -2.36 -2.63 -7.09
CA GLU A 43 -1.11 -3.15 -7.64
C GLU A 43 -1.00 -2.86 -9.14
N VAL A 44 0.16 -2.36 -9.55
CA VAL A 44 0.50 -2.12 -10.95
C VAL A 44 1.48 -3.19 -11.40
N ILE A 45 1.17 -3.79 -12.55
CA ILE A 45 1.99 -4.80 -13.20
C ILE A 45 2.29 -4.30 -14.60
N VAL A 46 3.58 -4.23 -14.94
CA VAL A 46 4.05 -3.85 -16.28
C VAL A 46 5.03 -4.90 -16.81
N PRO A 47 5.02 -5.19 -18.12
CA PRO A 47 5.95 -6.14 -18.71
C PRO A 47 7.37 -5.57 -18.71
N ILE A 48 8.34 -6.45 -18.51
CA ILE A 48 9.76 -6.18 -18.76
C ILE A 48 10.06 -6.62 -20.18
N ILE A 49 10.52 -5.70 -21.02
CA ILE A 49 10.84 -5.96 -22.44
C ILE A 49 12.35 -6.02 -22.63
N GLU A 50 12.85 -7.16 -23.08
CA GLU A 50 14.26 -7.37 -23.44
C GLU A 50 14.34 -7.95 -24.85
N SER A 51 15.20 -7.39 -25.71
CA SER A 51 15.45 -7.91 -27.08
C SER A 51 14.17 -8.23 -27.86
N ASP A 52 13.22 -7.28 -27.89
CA ASP A 52 11.92 -7.37 -28.56
C ASP A 52 10.99 -8.49 -28.04
N ARG A 53 11.20 -8.94 -26.79
CA ARG A 53 10.38 -9.97 -26.15
C ARG A 53 10.01 -9.59 -24.72
N VAL A 54 8.87 -10.11 -24.26
CA VAL A 54 8.50 -10.04 -22.84
C VAL A 54 9.36 -11.03 -22.06
N ALA A 55 10.30 -10.52 -21.26
CA ALA A 55 11.23 -11.31 -20.47
C ALA A 55 10.70 -11.61 -19.06
N GLY A 56 9.71 -10.85 -18.60
CA GLY A 56 9.15 -10.97 -17.26
C GLY A 56 8.16 -9.86 -16.95
N ASN A 57 7.85 -9.69 -15.68
CA ASN A 57 6.96 -8.65 -15.18
C ASN A 57 7.57 -7.93 -13.99
N MET A 58 7.39 -6.62 -13.95
CA MET A 58 7.61 -5.79 -12.77
C MET A 58 6.27 -5.53 -12.12
N ARG A 59 6.15 -5.80 -10.82
CA ARG A 59 4.96 -5.54 -10.01
C ARG A 59 5.32 -4.68 -8.81
N PHE A 60 4.44 -3.74 -8.48
CA PHE A 60 4.65 -2.86 -7.34
C PHE A 60 3.32 -2.34 -6.78
N LYS A 61 3.35 -2.02 -5.49
CA LYS A 61 2.25 -1.38 -4.77
C LYS A 61 2.71 -0.02 -4.27
N LEU A 62 1.82 0.95 -4.35
CA LEU A 62 2.12 2.31 -3.95
C LEU A 62 0.99 2.94 -3.14
N VAL A 63 1.38 3.91 -2.32
CA VAL A 63 0.48 4.77 -1.55
C VAL A 63 0.86 6.21 -1.86
N LEU A 64 -0.12 7.04 -2.18
CA LEU A 64 0.06 8.48 -2.37
C LEU A 64 -0.11 9.19 -1.04
N GLU A 65 0.89 9.94 -0.62
CA GLU A 65 0.76 10.90 0.48
C GLU A 65 0.33 12.24 -0.13
N THR A 66 -0.81 12.79 0.31
CA THR A 66 -1.33 14.09 -0.15
C THR A 66 -1.16 15.16 0.92
N LYS A 67 -1.18 16.42 0.50
CA LYS A 67 -1.01 17.59 1.41
C LYS A 67 -2.13 17.71 2.42
N ASP A 68 -3.35 17.37 2.04
CA ASP A 68 -4.56 17.55 2.82
C ASP A 68 -5.66 16.56 2.41
N ALA A 69 -6.74 16.54 3.18
CA ALA A 69 -7.87 15.64 2.98
C ALA A 69 -8.70 15.95 1.72
N ALA A 70 -8.77 17.20 1.28
CA ALA A 70 -9.47 17.56 0.05
C ALA A 70 -8.70 17.06 -1.17
N THR A 71 -7.38 17.18 -1.14
CA THR A 71 -6.49 16.59 -2.14
C THR A 71 -6.59 15.05 -2.13
N ALA A 72 -6.67 14.42 -0.95
CA ALA A 72 -6.87 12.96 -0.86
C ALA A 72 -8.18 12.52 -1.52
N ALA A 73 -9.28 13.24 -1.26
CA ALA A 73 -10.58 12.97 -1.88
C ALA A 73 -10.52 13.15 -3.40
N LYS A 74 -9.84 14.19 -3.88
CA LYS A 74 -9.61 14.42 -5.32
C LYS A 74 -8.78 13.28 -5.93
N ALA A 75 -7.65 12.93 -5.33
CA ALA A 75 -6.79 11.83 -5.81
C ALA A 75 -7.55 10.50 -5.83
N THR A 76 -8.45 10.27 -4.87
CA THR A 76 -9.33 9.09 -4.87
C THR A 76 -10.34 9.13 -6.03
N ALA A 77 -10.94 10.28 -6.31
CA ALA A 77 -11.88 10.43 -7.43
C ALA A 77 -11.18 10.32 -8.80
N GLU A 78 -9.95 10.79 -8.91
CA GLU A 78 -9.12 10.77 -10.12
C GLU A 78 -8.18 9.55 -10.19
N MET A 79 -8.39 8.55 -9.32
CA MET A 79 -7.55 7.35 -9.22
C MET A 79 -7.30 6.66 -10.57
N PRO A 80 -8.29 6.51 -11.49
CA PRO A 80 -8.03 5.93 -12.81
C PRO A 80 -6.96 6.70 -13.61
N ALA A 81 -7.01 8.03 -13.63
CA ALA A 81 -6.05 8.86 -14.36
C ALA A 81 -4.66 8.83 -13.72
N LEU A 82 -4.60 8.83 -12.39
CA LEU A 82 -3.34 8.67 -11.65
C LEU A 82 -2.72 7.29 -11.89
N ARG A 83 -3.54 6.25 -11.99
CA ARG A 83 -3.10 4.90 -12.32
C ARG A 83 -2.57 4.83 -13.75
N ASP A 84 -3.23 5.46 -14.73
CA ASP A 84 -2.74 5.51 -16.11
C ASP A 84 -1.36 6.19 -16.19
N THR A 85 -1.19 7.31 -15.48
CA THR A 85 0.09 8.01 -15.35
C THR A 85 1.16 7.10 -14.75
N THR A 86 0.81 6.38 -13.69
CA THR A 86 1.71 5.43 -13.01
C THR A 86 2.13 4.31 -13.96
N VAL A 87 1.19 3.72 -14.70
CA VAL A 87 1.47 2.64 -15.67
C VAL A 87 2.40 3.14 -16.77
N ALA A 88 2.15 4.33 -17.31
CA ALA A 88 2.99 4.93 -18.35
C ALA A 88 4.43 5.17 -17.86
N ALA A 89 4.59 5.76 -16.67
CA ALA A 89 5.90 6.00 -16.07
C ALA A 89 6.64 4.67 -15.77
N ALA A 90 5.92 3.68 -15.24
CA ALA A 90 6.48 2.37 -14.93
C ALA A 90 6.86 1.57 -16.17
N LEU A 91 6.11 1.69 -17.27
CA LEU A 91 6.46 1.08 -18.56
C LEU A 91 7.77 1.64 -19.11
N GLU A 92 7.94 2.97 -19.05
CA GLU A 92 9.17 3.60 -19.50
C GLU A 92 10.35 3.22 -18.59
N PHE A 93 10.15 3.20 -17.27
CA PHE A 93 11.15 2.70 -16.34
C PHE A 93 11.53 1.25 -16.64
N ALA A 94 10.54 0.37 -16.85
CA ALA A 94 10.77 -1.04 -17.10
C ALA A 94 11.57 -1.27 -18.39
N ARG A 95 11.27 -0.49 -19.43
CA ARG A 95 11.98 -0.52 -20.72
C ARG A 95 13.46 -0.16 -20.60
N LEU A 96 13.80 0.77 -19.72
CA LEU A 96 15.15 1.33 -19.61
C LEU A 96 15.99 0.70 -18.50
N ASN A 97 15.35 0.26 -17.41
CA ASN A 97 16.03 -0.01 -16.15
C ASN A 97 15.68 -1.35 -15.50
N ALA A 98 14.60 -2.02 -15.92
CA ALA A 98 14.22 -3.31 -15.33
C ALA A 98 14.77 -4.49 -16.13
N SER A 99 15.03 -5.59 -15.43
CA SER A 99 15.35 -6.89 -16.02
C SER A 99 14.78 -7.99 -15.13
N GLY A 100 14.34 -9.11 -15.73
CA GLY A 100 13.88 -10.27 -14.96
C GLY A 100 14.97 -10.96 -14.14
N LEU A 101 16.24 -10.61 -14.36
CA LEU A 101 17.42 -11.20 -13.70
C LEU A 101 18.16 -10.23 -12.77
N ARG A 102 17.68 -8.98 -12.65
CA ARG A 102 18.33 -7.94 -11.84
C ARG A 102 17.38 -7.40 -10.79
N ALA A 103 17.93 -7.00 -9.65
CA ALA A 103 17.17 -6.25 -8.65
C ALA A 103 16.71 -4.92 -9.23
N ILE A 104 15.50 -4.50 -8.86
CA ILE A 104 14.94 -3.20 -9.23
C ILE A 104 15.61 -2.12 -8.38
N ASP A 105 16.07 -1.05 -9.03
CA ASP A 105 16.50 0.16 -8.34
C ASP A 105 15.27 0.95 -7.87
N ALA A 106 14.87 0.70 -6.63
CA ALA A 106 13.70 1.33 -6.02
C ALA A 106 13.86 2.86 -5.85
N GLY A 107 15.09 3.36 -5.70
CA GLY A 107 15.34 4.80 -5.57
C GLY A 107 15.11 5.53 -6.88
N ARG A 108 15.54 4.94 -8.00
CA ARG A 108 15.23 5.49 -9.33
C ARG A 108 13.74 5.36 -9.66
N LEU A 109 13.13 4.22 -9.33
CA LEU A 109 11.68 4.04 -9.53
C LEU A 109 10.87 5.06 -8.74
N ASP A 110 11.22 5.29 -7.46
CA ASP A 110 10.60 6.33 -6.62
C ASP A 110 10.73 7.71 -7.28
N HIS A 111 11.94 8.09 -7.68
CA HIS A 111 12.20 9.37 -8.32
C HIS A 111 11.29 9.59 -9.55
N ASP A 112 11.23 8.61 -10.44
CA ASP A 112 10.50 8.71 -11.70
C ASP A 112 8.97 8.71 -11.47
N LEU A 113 8.46 7.85 -10.58
CA LEU A 113 7.05 7.82 -10.21
C LEU A 113 6.61 9.09 -9.48
N ASN A 114 7.41 9.59 -8.56
CA ASN A 114 7.12 10.79 -7.78
C ASN A 114 7.10 12.04 -8.69
N ALA A 115 8.03 12.13 -9.66
CA ALA A 115 8.01 13.18 -10.66
C ALA A 115 6.74 13.12 -11.55
N ALA A 116 6.40 11.93 -12.06
CA ALA A 116 5.22 11.75 -12.93
C ALA A 116 3.90 12.05 -12.19
N LEU A 117 3.72 11.50 -11.00
CA LEU A 117 2.49 11.65 -10.23
C LEU A 117 2.30 13.07 -9.68
N LYS A 118 3.38 13.78 -9.33
CA LYS A 118 3.30 15.21 -8.99
C LYS A 118 2.98 16.10 -10.17
N ALA A 119 3.44 15.74 -11.37
CA ALA A 119 3.08 16.45 -12.58
C ALA A 119 1.59 16.29 -12.92
N ALA A 120 1.01 15.11 -12.66
CA ALA A 120 -0.41 14.85 -12.84
C ALA A 120 -1.27 15.47 -11.72
N GLU A 121 -0.85 15.37 -10.46
CA GLU A 121 -1.54 15.94 -9.29
C GLU A 121 -0.55 16.66 -8.37
N PRO A 122 -0.41 18.00 -8.49
CA PRO A 122 0.51 18.80 -7.68
C PRO A 122 0.24 18.77 -6.16
N GLY A 123 -0.93 18.28 -5.74
CA GLY A 123 -1.28 18.03 -4.35
C GLY A 123 -0.64 16.77 -3.73
N VAL A 124 -0.03 15.88 -4.54
CA VAL A 124 0.75 14.75 -4.04
C VAL A 124 2.05 15.25 -3.39
N SER A 125 2.23 14.95 -2.10
CA SER A 125 3.43 15.24 -1.33
C SER A 125 4.54 14.24 -1.64
N LYS A 126 4.22 12.94 -1.63
CA LYS A 126 5.15 11.84 -1.89
C LYS A 126 4.41 10.63 -2.47
N VAL A 127 5.17 9.81 -3.19
CA VAL A 127 4.77 8.45 -3.57
C VAL A 127 5.53 7.49 -2.66
N LEU A 128 4.84 6.53 -2.06
CA LEU A 128 5.41 5.58 -1.14
C LEU A 128 5.33 4.19 -1.79
N ILE A 129 6.48 3.63 -2.16
CA ILE A 129 6.56 2.25 -2.66
C ILE A 129 6.49 1.31 -1.45
N VAL A 130 5.42 0.51 -1.37
CA VAL A 130 5.21 -0.44 -0.28
C VAL A 130 5.85 -1.79 -0.60
N GLU A 131 5.72 -2.22 -1.85
CA GLU A 131 6.26 -3.48 -2.37
C GLU A 131 6.73 -3.25 -3.79
N VAL A 132 7.82 -3.91 -4.18
CA VAL A 132 8.33 -3.94 -5.55
C VAL A 132 9.01 -5.28 -5.80
N ALA A 133 8.71 -5.89 -6.94
CA ALA A 133 9.31 -7.15 -7.36
C ALA A 133 9.43 -7.25 -8.87
N ALA A 134 10.49 -7.90 -9.33
CA ALA A 134 10.64 -8.38 -10.70
C ALA A 134 10.60 -9.91 -10.69
N ALA A 135 9.90 -10.49 -11.66
CA ALA A 135 9.91 -11.93 -11.88
C ALA A 135 10.08 -12.21 -13.37
N ARG A 136 10.84 -13.25 -13.68
CA ARG A 136 10.99 -13.78 -15.04
C ARG A 136 9.81 -14.69 -15.38
N ASN A 137 9.43 -14.71 -16.65
CA ASN A 137 8.51 -15.72 -17.19
C ASN A 137 9.26 -16.99 -17.61
#